data_AF-A0A1T4NS23-F1
#
_entry.id   AF-A0A1T4NS23-F1
#
_cell.length_a   1.000
_cell.length_b   1.000
_cell.length_c   1.000
_cell.angle_alpha   90.00
_cell.angle_beta   90.00
_cell.angle_gamma   90.00
#
_symmetry.space_group_name_H-M   'P 1'
#
loop_
_entity.id
_entity.type
_entity.pdbx_description
1 polymer ?
#
loop_
_entity_poly.entity_id
_entity_poly.type
_entity_poly.pdbx_seq_one_letter_code
_entity_poly.pdbx_strand_id
1 'polypeptide(L)'
;MNWKKLQGIACEFIQAMKLQEHQVVAVTHKDTDNLHIHIIANRMSMNGAVYDTTFVSNKAARVAEELSRKHGLTIANEIRAEKRYQKPRANQTREASREKLRTMAYGLLGKYANGGLNGYASFRYDLRRQGVIVEQMTNKKGSIYGLKFHFEGQTFKASEIGREFGYNSLLKQFGLSYAAPYHSSVPIYQTKSPLQEEKRQPTPSPEPSLVESVVDVVAEGIASGVGGLLDFQVHGEDYAETAFQRRLRHEANKRKKRGRRM
;
A
#
# COMPACT_ATOMS: atom_id res chain seq x y z
N MET A 1 -27.33 -15.88 15.58
CA MET A 1 -28.16 -14.64 15.63
C MET A 1 -29.54 -14.94 15.06
N ASN A 2 -30.61 -14.33 15.58
CA ASN A 2 -31.99 -14.57 15.12
C ASN A 2 -32.31 -13.77 13.84
N TRP A 3 -33.22 -14.27 12.99
CA TRP A 3 -33.60 -13.66 11.71
C TRP A 3 -34.13 -12.23 11.87
N LYS A 4 -34.92 -11.94 12.92
CA LYS A 4 -35.39 -10.57 13.21
C LYS A 4 -34.25 -9.57 13.46
N LYS A 5 -33.14 -9.98 14.11
CA LYS A 5 -31.97 -9.11 14.30
C LYS A 5 -31.19 -8.93 13.00
N LEU A 6 -31.10 -9.96 12.16
CA LEU A 6 -30.48 -9.87 10.83
C LEU A 6 -31.25 -8.93 9.89
N GLN A 7 -32.58 -9.05 9.88
CA GLN A 7 -33.47 -8.12 9.17
C GLN A 7 -33.29 -6.68 9.67
N GLY A 8 -33.29 -6.46 10.99
CA GLY A 8 -33.04 -5.14 11.58
C GLY A 8 -31.72 -4.51 11.13
N ILE A 9 -30.62 -5.27 11.19
CA ILE A 9 -29.30 -4.82 10.73
C ILE A 9 -29.29 -4.48 9.24
N ALA A 10 -29.95 -5.29 8.40
CA ALA A 10 -30.07 -5.02 6.96
C ALA A 10 -30.89 -3.73 6.70
N CYS A 11 -32.01 -3.53 7.39
CA CYS A 11 -32.82 -2.31 7.29
C CYS A 11 -32.03 -1.06 7.75
N GLU A 12 -31.29 -1.15 8.85
CA GLU A 12 -30.43 -0.05 9.31
C GLU A 12 -29.31 0.28 8.31
N PHE A 13 -28.72 -0.73 7.65
CA PHE A 13 -27.75 -0.51 6.58
C PHE A 13 -28.36 0.18 5.37
N ILE A 14 -29.55 -0.27 4.92
CA ILE A 14 -30.30 0.35 3.81
C ILE A 14 -30.63 1.82 4.12
N GLN A 15 -31.06 2.10 5.36
CA GLN A 15 -31.36 3.46 5.84
C GLN A 15 -30.11 4.36 5.87
N ALA A 16 -29.01 3.88 6.45
CA ALA A 16 -27.75 4.64 6.51
C ALA A 16 -27.12 4.85 5.11
N MET A 17 -27.34 3.91 4.19
CA MET A 17 -26.96 4.07 2.79
C MET A 17 -27.88 5.01 2.00
N LYS A 18 -29.05 5.41 2.53
CA LYS A 18 -30.09 6.19 1.83
C LYS A 18 -30.71 5.46 0.64
N LEU A 19 -31.04 4.18 0.81
CA LEU A 19 -31.57 3.28 -0.23
C LEU A 19 -33.04 2.89 -0.01
N GLN A 20 -33.81 3.60 0.84
CA GLN A 20 -35.22 3.29 1.10
C GLN A 20 -36.12 3.50 -0.13
N GLU A 21 -35.84 4.54 -0.93
CA GLU A 21 -36.56 4.86 -2.17
C GLU A 21 -36.15 3.99 -3.36
N HIS A 22 -35.42 2.89 -3.13
CA HIS A 22 -34.88 2.00 -4.15
C HIS A 22 -35.46 0.60 -4.00
N GLN A 23 -35.54 -0.14 -5.11
CA GLN A 23 -35.82 -1.57 -5.06
C GLN A 23 -34.62 -2.27 -4.44
N VAL A 24 -34.79 -2.90 -3.27
CA VAL A 24 -33.72 -3.60 -2.54
C VAL A 24 -34.12 -5.03 -2.20
N VAL A 25 -33.19 -5.97 -2.40
CA VAL A 25 -33.29 -7.37 -1.96
C VAL A 25 -32.13 -7.67 -1.02
N ALA A 26 -32.42 -8.24 0.15
CA ALA A 26 -31.42 -8.66 1.14
C ALA A 26 -31.49 -10.18 1.35
N VAL A 27 -30.38 -10.89 1.14
CA VAL A 27 -30.29 -12.36 1.24
C VAL A 27 -29.18 -12.73 2.22
N THR A 28 -29.45 -13.64 3.16
CA THR A 28 -28.46 -14.10 4.16
C THR A 28 -27.96 -15.50 3.81
N HIS A 29 -26.65 -15.70 3.73
CA HIS A 29 -26.03 -17.00 3.46
C HIS A 29 -25.22 -17.54 4.66
N LYS A 30 -24.93 -18.85 4.61
CA LYS A 30 -24.20 -19.65 5.63
C LYS A 30 -23.22 -20.67 4.99
N ASP A 31 -22.90 -20.44 3.72
CA ASP A 31 -22.04 -21.24 2.83
C ASP A 31 -20.54 -21.06 3.10
N THR A 32 -20.17 -20.11 3.96
CA THR A 32 -18.79 -19.84 4.40
C THR A 32 -18.73 -19.76 5.93
N ASP A 33 -17.51 -19.77 6.49
CA ASP A 33 -17.22 -19.66 7.94
C ASP A 33 -17.95 -18.51 8.67
N ASN A 34 -18.42 -17.49 7.93
CA ASN A 34 -19.09 -16.32 8.48
C ASN A 34 -20.47 -16.12 7.84
N LEU A 35 -21.49 -16.04 8.70
CA LEU A 35 -22.83 -15.59 8.36
C LEU A 35 -22.78 -14.19 7.74
N HIS A 36 -23.20 -14.05 6.47
CA HIS A 36 -23.12 -12.79 5.74
C HIS A 36 -24.43 -12.47 5.00
N ILE A 37 -24.61 -11.20 4.66
CA ILE A 37 -25.82 -10.68 4.00
C ILE A 37 -25.41 -9.98 2.70
N HIS A 38 -25.92 -10.46 1.58
CA HIS A 38 -25.90 -9.72 0.31
C HIS A 38 -27.06 -8.73 0.29
N ILE A 39 -26.78 -7.47 -0.04
CA ILE A 39 -27.80 -6.43 -0.24
C ILE A 39 -27.63 -5.93 -1.67
N ILE A 40 -28.63 -6.19 -2.52
CA ILE A 40 -28.68 -5.78 -3.92
C ILE A 40 -29.70 -4.66 -4.03
N ALA A 41 -29.31 -3.51 -4.55
CA ALA A 41 -30.16 -2.34 -4.71
C ALA A 41 -30.16 -1.85 -6.18
N ASN A 42 -31.32 -1.50 -6.72
CA ASN A 42 -31.42 -0.82 -8.01
C ASN A 42 -30.79 0.58 -7.89
N ARG A 43 -29.93 0.98 -8.84
CA ARG A 43 -29.32 2.31 -8.86
C ARG A 43 -30.34 3.42 -9.14
N MET A 44 -31.43 3.11 -9.85
CA MET A 44 -32.56 4.03 -10.00
C MET A 44 -33.45 3.96 -8.76
N SER A 45 -33.86 5.12 -8.26
CA SER A 45 -34.94 5.20 -7.26
C SER A 45 -36.31 5.06 -7.94
N MET A 46 -37.34 4.76 -7.16
CA MET A 46 -38.74 4.76 -7.61
C MET A 46 -39.17 6.14 -8.16
N ASN A 47 -38.49 7.20 -7.73
CA ASN A 47 -38.72 8.59 -8.15
C ASN A 47 -37.83 9.01 -9.35
N GLY A 48 -37.20 8.04 -10.04
CA GLY A 48 -36.37 8.28 -11.23
C GLY A 48 -34.98 8.89 -10.97
N ALA A 49 -34.60 9.11 -9.71
CA ALA A 49 -33.29 9.67 -9.37
C ALA A 49 -32.19 8.60 -9.44
N VAL A 50 -31.02 8.97 -9.96
CA VAL A 50 -29.84 8.09 -10.04
C VAL A 50 -29.09 8.15 -8.70
N TYR A 51 -28.88 7.01 -8.05
CA TYR A 51 -28.04 6.92 -6.87
C TYR A 51 -26.56 7.22 -7.21
N ASP A 52 -25.94 8.11 -6.43
CA ASP A 52 -24.53 8.45 -6.57
C ASP A 52 -23.63 7.31 -6.03
N THR A 53 -22.87 6.71 -6.94
CA THR A 53 -21.94 5.63 -6.64
C THR A 53 -20.54 6.12 -6.23
N THR A 54 -20.30 7.43 -6.23
CA THR A 54 -19.01 8.04 -5.88
C THR A 54 -18.58 7.65 -4.46
N PHE A 55 -17.44 6.97 -4.35
CA PHE A 55 -16.93 6.36 -3.11
C PHE A 55 -17.91 5.42 -2.36
N VAL A 56 -18.89 4.81 -3.06
CA VAL A 56 -19.93 3.98 -2.42
C VAL A 56 -19.35 2.84 -1.58
N SER A 57 -18.26 2.22 -2.02
CA SER A 57 -17.56 1.16 -1.28
C SER A 57 -17.00 1.65 0.07
N ASN A 58 -16.48 2.87 0.12
CA ASN A 58 -15.93 3.46 1.35
C ASN A 58 -17.06 3.84 2.31
N LYS A 59 -18.17 4.39 1.78
CA LYS A 59 -19.39 4.68 2.54
C LYS A 59 -19.98 3.40 3.15
N ALA A 60 -20.13 2.36 2.34
CA ALA A 60 -20.62 1.04 2.76
C ALA A 60 -19.75 0.41 3.84
N ALA A 61 -18.42 0.44 3.68
CA ALA A 61 -17.48 -0.08 4.67
C ALA A 61 -17.60 0.67 6.01
N ARG A 62 -17.72 2.01 5.99
CA ARG A 62 -17.88 2.81 7.22
C ARG A 62 -19.22 2.53 7.92
N VAL A 63 -20.32 2.48 7.17
CA VAL A 63 -21.65 2.14 7.71
C VAL A 63 -21.66 0.72 8.30
N ALA A 64 -21.03 -0.25 7.64
CA ALA A 64 -20.90 -1.60 8.20
C ALA A 64 -20.09 -1.63 9.51
N GLU A 65 -19.05 -0.81 9.65
CA GLU A 65 -18.26 -0.70 10.88
C GLU A 65 -19.04 0.01 12.01
N GLU A 66 -19.75 1.10 11.69
CA GLU A 66 -20.65 1.82 12.60
C GLU A 66 -21.75 0.89 13.15
N LEU A 67 -22.38 0.08 12.28
CA LEU A 67 -23.40 -0.90 12.68
C LEU A 67 -22.80 -2.09 13.46
N SER A 68 -21.60 -2.54 13.13
CA SER A 68 -20.91 -3.58 13.90
C SER A 68 -20.65 -3.13 15.35
N ARG A 69 -20.18 -1.88 15.56
CA ARG A 69 -20.07 -1.29 16.90
C ARG A 69 -21.43 -1.26 17.62
N LYS A 70 -22.46 -0.72 16.96
CA LYS A 70 -23.81 -0.58 17.53
C LYS A 70 -24.43 -1.91 17.96
N HIS A 71 -24.22 -3.00 17.19
CA HIS A 71 -24.87 -4.29 17.42
C HIS A 71 -24.03 -5.30 18.22
N GLY A 72 -22.81 -4.93 18.65
CA GLY A 72 -21.88 -5.79 19.37
C GLY A 72 -21.28 -6.90 18.50
N LEU A 73 -20.99 -6.60 17.22
CA LEU A 73 -20.45 -7.55 16.25
C LEU A 73 -18.94 -7.33 16.06
N THR A 74 -18.21 -8.41 15.80
CA THR A 74 -16.74 -8.36 15.67
C THR A 74 -16.31 -7.56 14.44
N ILE A 75 -15.50 -6.52 14.66
CA ILE A 75 -15.10 -5.58 13.60
C ILE A 75 -13.90 -6.12 12.82
N ALA A 76 -14.09 -6.35 11.53
CA ALA A 76 -13.08 -6.96 10.66
C ALA A 76 -11.75 -6.20 10.61
N ASN A 77 -11.75 -4.89 10.87
CA ASN A 77 -10.54 -4.07 10.94
C ASN A 77 -9.78 -4.24 12.26
N GLU A 78 -10.46 -4.48 13.37
CA GLU A 78 -9.86 -4.72 14.68
C GLU A 78 -9.21 -6.11 14.71
N ILE A 79 -9.89 -7.15 14.21
CA ILE A 79 -9.29 -8.50 14.01
C ILE A 79 -8.05 -8.43 13.09
N ARG A 80 -8.06 -7.57 12.06
CA ARG A 80 -6.91 -7.37 11.16
C ARG A 80 -5.75 -6.63 11.84
N ALA A 81 -6.03 -5.71 12.75
CA ALA A 81 -5.01 -5.07 13.56
C ALA A 81 -4.37 -6.09 14.51
N GLU A 82 -5.18 -6.81 15.29
CA GLU A 82 -4.71 -7.88 16.20
C GLU A 82 -3.86 -8.93 15.47
N LYS A 83 -4.33 -9.46 14.33
CA LYS A 83 -3.57 -10.46 13.55
C LYS A 83 -2.27 -9.92 12.93
N ARG A 84 -2.10 -8.60 12.82
CA ARG A 84 -0.81 -7.97 12.48
C ARG A 84 0.09 -7.88 13.72
N TYR A 85 -0.45 -7.41 14.85
CA TYR A 85 0.30 -7.29 16.12
C TYR A 85 0.69 -8.63 16.74
N GLN A 86 -0.08 -9.70 16.53
CA GLN A 86 0.20 -11.07 17.00
C GLN A 86 1.28 -11.82 16.19
N LYS A 87 1.84 -11.23 15.12
CA LYS A 87 2.95 -11.82 14.35
C LYS A 87 4.31 -11.10 14.53
N PRO A 88 4.71 -10.64 15.74
CA PRO A 88 5.88 -9.79 15.88
C PRO A 88 7.17 -10.55 15.53
N ARG A 89 7.34 -11.80 15.99
CA ARG A 89 8.54 -12.61 15.70
C ARG A 89 8.71 -12.89 14.20
N ALA A 90 7.63 -13.28 13.51
CA ALA A 90 7.66 -13.56 12.07
C ALA A 90 7.97 -12.31 11.24
N ASN A 91 7.44 -11.15 11.64
CA ASN A 91 7.76 -9.87 11.02
C ASN A 91 9.22 -9.46 11.34
N GLN A 92 9.64 -9.51 12.60
CA GLN A 92 11.00 -9.16 13.05
C GLN A 92 12.09 -9.95 12.31
N THR A 93 11.96 -11.28 12.18
CA THR A 93 12.93 -12.07 11.41
C THR A 93 12.94 -11.66 9.94
N ARG A 94 11.76 -11.48 9.30
CA ARG A 94 11.67 -11.03 7.92
C ARG A 94 12.22 -9.61 7.71
N GLU A 95 12.03 -8.71 8.67
CA GLU A 95 12.52 -7.33 8.63
C GLU A 95 14.03 -7.26 8.88
N ALA A 96 14.58 -8.10 9.75
CA ALA A 96 16.03 -8.26 9.90
C ALA A 96 16.68 -8.79 8.60
N SER A 97 16.12 -9.83 7.97
CA SER A 97 16.56 -10.32 6.66
C SER A 97 16.42 -9.25 5.57
N ARG A 98 15.36 -8.45 5.61
CA ARG A 98 15.14 -7.31 4.69
C ARG A 98 16.18 -6.22 4.86
N GLU A 99 16.54 -5.83 6.08
CA GLU A 99 17.51 -4.75 6.30
C GLU A 99 18.95 -5.20 6.02
N LYS A 100 19.31 -6.47 6.32
CA LYS A 100 20.55 -7.10 5.82
C LYS A 100 20.65 -7.00 4.30
N LEU A 101 19.60 -7.47 3.60
CA LEU A 101 19.50 -7.43 2.14
C LEU A 101 19.57 -5.99 1.59
N ARG A 102 18.97 -5.03 2.29
CA ARG A 102 18.99 -3.61 1.92
C ARG A 102 20.36 -2.98 2.09
N THR A 103 21.04 -3.24 3.21
CA THR A 103 22.42 -2.80 3.47
C THR A 103 23.37 -3.38 2.42
N MET A 104 23.25 -4.68 2.16
CA MET A 104 24.00 -5.39 1.12
C MET A 104 23.75 -4.79 -0.27
N ALA A 105 22.49 -4.63 -0.67
CA ALA A 105 22.12 -4.19 -2.01
C ALA A 105 22.56 -2.74 -2.27
N TYR A 106 22.42 -1.82 -1.31
CA TYR A 106 22.96 -0.46 -1.47
C TYR A 106 24.50 -0.42 -1.43
N GLY A 107 25.14 -1.26 -0.60
CA GLY A 107 26.60 -1.39 -0.57
C GLY A 107 27.19 -1.89 -1.90
N LEU A 108 26.54 -2.87 -2.54
CA LEU A 108 26.92 -3.34 -3.88
C LEU A 108 26.56 -2.32 -4.97
N LEU A 109 25.42 -1.63 -4.85
CA LEU A 109 25.03 -0.59 -5.81
C LEU A 109 26.04 0.57 -5.81
N GLY A 110 26.45 1.05 -4.64
CA GLY A 110 27.46 2.11 -4.50
C GLY A 110 28.84 1.71 -5.03
N LYS A 111 29.21 0.42 -4.97
CA LYS A 111 30.45 -0.10 -5.57
C LYS A 111 30.41 -0.18 -7.09
N TYR A 112 29.25 -0.51 -7.68
CA TYR A 112 29.18 -0.93 -9.08
C TYR A 112 28.38 -0.03 -10.03
N ALA A 113 27.59 0.95 -9.54
CA ALA A 113 26.72 1.78 -10.39
C ALA A 113 27.46 2.40 -11.60
N ASN A 114 28.65 2.96 -11.38
CA ASN A 114 29.46 3.61 -12.42
C ASN A 114 30.08 2.62 -13.44
N GLY A 115 29.97 1.30 -13.22
CA GLY A 115 30.63 0.27 -14.03
C GLY A 115 29.89 -0.15 -15.31
N GLY A 116 28.77 0.49 -15.66
CA GLY A 116 28.00 0.16 -16.86
C GLY A 116 27.47 -1.28 -16.88
N LEU A 117 27.54 -1.94 -18.04
CA LEU A 117 27.14 -3.35 -18.19
C LEU A 117 27.95 -4.31 -17.30
N ASN A 118 29.26 -4.05 -17.17
CA ASN A 118 30.16 -4.85 -16.33
C ASN A 118 29.90 -4.62 -14.84
N GLY A 119 29.48 -3.41 -14.47
CA GLY A 119 28.98 -3.07 -13.13
C GLY A 119 27.70 -3.83 -12.80
N TYR A 120 26.73 -3.86 -13.72
CA TYR A 120 25.48 -4.60 -13.53
C TYR A 120 25.70 -6.12 -13.43
N ALA A 121 26.61 -6.66 -14.24
CA ALA A 121 27.02 -8.07 -14.16
C ALA A 121 27.68 -8.39 -12.81
N SER A 122 28.65 -7.58 -12.39
CA SER A 122 29.34 -7.70 -11.09
C SER A 122 28.36 -7.61 -9.91
N PHE A 123 27.43 -6.65 -9.96
CA PHE A 123 26.38 -6.47 -8.95
C PHE A 123 25.50 -7.72 -8.79
N ARG A 124 25.05 -8.34 -9.90
CA ARG A 124 24.25 -9.58 -9.84
C ARG A 124 25.08 -10.80 -9.42
N TYR A 125 26.35 -10.85 -9.78
CA TYR A 125 27.27 -11.90 -9.36
C TYR A 125 27.50 -11.86 -7.84
N ASP A 126 27.79 -10.69 -7.27
CA ASP A 126 28.05 -10.54 -5.84
C ASP A 126 26.80 -10.67 -4.97
N LEU A 127 25.63 -10.28 -5.48
CA LEU A 127 24.35 -10.65 -4.85
C LEU A 127 24.21 -12.17 -4.76
N ARG A 128 24.47 -12.90 -5.87
CA ARG A 128 24.41 -14.37 -5.87
C ARG A 128 25.44 -14.99 -4.93
N ARG A 129 26.68 -14.46 -4.87
CA ARG A 129 27.71 -14.93 -3.91
C ARG A 129 27.28 -14.74 -2.46
N GLN A 130 26.49 -13.71 -2.16
CA GLN A 130 25.92 -13.45 -0.83
C GLN A 130 24.54 -14.10 -0.61
N GLY A 131 24.19 -15.13 -1.39
CA GLY A 131 22.97 -15.92 -1.21
C GLY A 131 21.69 -15.26 -1.71
N VAL A 132 21.78 -14.14 -2.46
CA VAL A 132 20.61 -13.43 -2.99
C VAL A 132 20.33 -13.85 -4.43
N ILE A 133 19.22 -14.56 -4.64
CA ILE A 133 18.73 -14.90 -5.98
C ILE A 133 17.72 -13.83 -6.40
N VAL A 134 18.06 -13.03 -7.42
CA VAL A 134 17.16 -12.01 -7.97
C VAL A 134 16.50 -12.49 -9.28
N GLU A 135 15.17 -12.61 -9.23
CA GLU A 135 14.25 -13.12 -10.27
C GLU A 135 13.62 -11.95 -11.05
N GLN A 136 13.42 -12.11 -12.36
CA GLN A 136 12.71 -11.15 -13.21
C GLN A 136 11.23 -11.54 -13.33
N MET A 137 10.33 -10.60 -13.04
CA MET A 137 8.89 -10.83 -13.16
C MET A 137 8.38 -10.36 -14.53
N THR A 138 7.90 -11.29 -15.34
CA THR A 138 7.29 -11.03 -16.65
C THR A 138 5.76 -11.02 -16.57
N ASN A 139 5.13 -10.25 -17.46
CA ASN A 139 3.69 -10.28 -17.71
C ASN A 139 3.36 -11.35 -18.77
N LYS A 140 2.08 -11.70 -18.96
CA LYS A 140 1.59 -12.63 -20.00
C LYS A 140 2.03 -12.25 -21.44
N LYS A 141 2.42 -10.99 -21.67
CA LYS A 141 2.97 -10.46 -22.93
C LYS A 141 4.52 -10.50 -23.00
N GLY A 142 5.19 -11.26 -22.14
CA GLY A 142 6.66 -11.36 -22.06
C GLY A 142 7.38 -10.18 -21.40
N SER A 143 6.78 -8.98 -21.39
CA SER A 143 7.40 -7.76 -20.84
C SER A 143 7.74 -7.88 -19.35
N ILE A 144 8.97 -7.56 -18.97
CA ILE A 144 9.43 -7.53 -17.57
C ILE A 144 8.86 -6.29 -16.87
N TYR A 145 8.17 -6.47 -15.74
CA TYR A 145 7.55 -5.38 -14.98
C TYR A 145 8.19 -5.14 -13.60
N GLY A 146 9.01 -6.06 -13.10
CA GLY A 146 9.61 -5.94 -11.77
C GLY A 146 10.68 -6.98 -11.47
N LEU A 147 11.31 -6.83 -10.29
CA LEU A 147 12.28 -7.78 -9.74
C LEU A 147 11.80 -8.28 -8.36
N LYS A 148 12.03 -9.56 -8.09
CA LYS A 148 11.97 -10.19 -6.76
C LYS A 148 13.39 -10.55 -6.33
N PHE A 149 13.62 -10.55 -5.03
CA PHE A 149 14.88 -10.96 -4.41
C PHE A 149 14.56 -12.04 -3.38
N HIS A 150 15.20 -13.20 -3.49
CA HIS A 150 15.09 -14.31 -2.54
C HIS A 150 16.36 -14.36 -1.69
N PHE A 151 16.22 -14.30 -0.37
CA PHE A 151 17.33 -14.23 0.59
C PHE A 151 16.86 -14.76 1.96
N GLU A 152 17.69 -15.54 2.67
CA GLU A 152 17.35 -16.15 3.97
C GLU A 152 15.99 -16.88 3.99
N GLY A 153 15.63 -17.56 2.89
CA GLY A 153 14.33 -18.24 2.74
C GLY A 153 13.12 -17.32 2.54
N GLN A 154 13.32 -16.01 2.42
CA GLN A 154 12.28 -14.99 2.26
C GLN A 154 12.33 -14.38 0.84
N THR A 155 11.17 -14.20 0.22
CA THR A 155 11.02 -13.41 -1.02
C THR A 155 10.65 -11.96 -0.71
N PHE A 156 11.34 -11.01 -1.29
CA PHE A 156 11.09 -9.56 -1.19
C PHE A 156 10.85 -8.97 -2.59
N LYS A 157 9.89 -8.05 -2.73
CA LYS A 157 9.78 -7.21 -3.94
C LYS A 157 10.90 -6.18 -3.94
N ALA A 158 11.39 -5.79 -5.13
CA ALA A 158 12.36 -4.71 -5.28
C ALA A 158 12.02 -3.44 -4.44
N SER A 159 10.76 -3.03 -4.47
CA SER A 159 10.25 -1.85 -3.75
C SER A 159 10.24 -1.99 -2.22
N GLU A 160 10.37 -3.19 -1.67
CA GLU A 160 10.58 -3.41 -0.23
C GLU A 160 12.03 -3.08 0.17
N ILE A 161 12.99 -3.25 -0.75
CA ILE A 161 14.41 -2.94 -0.56
C ILE A 161 14.65 -1.44 -0.81
N GLY A 162 14.17 -0.92 -1.95
CA GLY A 162 14.35 0.47 -2.37
C GLY A 162 13.68 0.76 -3.73
N ARG A 163 13.40 2.04 -4.04
CA ARG A 163 12.78 2.42 -5.33
C ARG A 163 13.76 2.32 -6.51
N GLU A 164 15.05 2.31 -6.17
CA GLU A 164 16.20 2.25 -7.05
C GLU A 164 16.38 0.83 -7.62
N PHE A 165 15.91 -0.20 -6.92
CA PHE A 165 16.04 -1.61 -7.31
C PHE A 165 14.93 -2.15 -8.23
N GLY A 166 13.91 -1.34 -8.55
CA GLY A 166 12.91 -1.71 -9.57
C GLY A 166 13.56 -1.86 -10.95
N TYR A 167 13.12 -2.80 -11.80
CA TYR A 167 13.83 -3.21 -13.02
C TYR A 167 14.42 -2.05 -13.86
N ASN A 168 13.58 -1.10 -14.31
CA ASN A 168 14.02 0.06 -15.08
C ASN A 168 14.84 1.07 -14.25
N SER A 169 14.49 1.24 -12.96
CA SER A 169 15.25 2.12 -12.04
C SER A 169 16.67 1.61 -11.85
N LEU A 170 16.85 0.29 -11.76
CA LEU A 170 18.13 -0.38 -11.50
C LEU A 170 19.02 -0.32 -12.74
N LEU A 171 18.49 -0.67 -13.91
CA LEU A 171 19.20 -0.51 -15.18
C LEU A 171 19.65 0.93 -15.40
N LYS A 172 18.82 1.92 -15.03
CA LYS A 172 19.19 3.35 -15.07
C LYS A 172 20.36 3.71 -14.14
N GLN A 173 20.55 3.05 -12.99
CA GLN A 173 21.72 3.29 -12.13
C GLN A 173 23.04 2.87 -12.82
N PHE A 174 22.98 1.85 -13.69
CA PHE A 174 24.11 1.35 -14.47
C PHE A 174 24.19 1.96 -15.89
N GLY A 175 23.41 3.01 -16.19
CA GLY A 175 23.36 3.61 -17.54
C GLY A 175 22.73 2.73 -18.62
N LEU A 176 22.18 1.56 -18.28
CA LEU A 176 21.62 0.56 -19.22
C LEU A 176 20.17 0.87 -19.64
N SER A 177 19.81 2.15 -19.73
CA SER A 177 18.44 2.55 -20.07
C SER A 177 18.18 2.43 -21.57
N TYR A 178 17.41 1.40 -21.96
CA TYR A 178 16.71 1.41 -23.25
C TYR A 178 15.82 2.67 -23.35
N ALA A 179 15.88 3.36 -24.49
CA ALA A 179 15.15 4.59 -24.71
C ALA A 179 13.64 4.35 -24.87
N ALA A 180 12.92 4.38 -23.75
CA ALA A 180 11.47 4.38 -23.69
C ALA A 180 10.97 5.53 -22.81
N PRO A 181 9.94 6.30 -23.20
CA PRO A 181 9.53 7.53 -22.52
C PRO A 181 8.72 7.26 -21.24
N TYR A 182 9.38 6.76 -20.20
CA TYR A 182 8.79 6.59 -18.87
C TYR A 182 9.54 7.44 -17.83
N HIS A 183 8.98 8.61 -17.50
CA HIS A 183 9.62 9.63 -16.66
C HIS A 183 9.61 9.24 -15.16
N SER A 184 10.32 8.17 -14.80
CA SER A 184 10.53 7.76 -13.41
C SER A 184 11.23 8.88 -12.62
N SER A 185 10.54 9.40 -11.60
CA SER A 185 11.01 10.46 -10.71
C SER A 185 11.89 9.95 -9.55
N VAL A 186 12.37 8.71 -9.64
CA VAL A 186 13.36 8.16 -8.70
C VAL A 186 14.71 8.81 -8.99
N PRO A 187 15.38 9.43 -7.99
CA PRO A 187 16.71 10.00 -8.17
C PRO A 187 17.74 8.90 -8.46
N ILE A 188 18.88 9.29 -9.04
CA ILE A 188 20.04 8.40 -9.11
C ILE A 188 20.59 8.22 -7.69
N TYR A 189 21.00 7.01 -7.34
CA TYR A 189 21.60 6.71 -6.04
C TYR A 189 22.94 7.45 -5.91
N GLN A 190 22.96 8.48 -5.06
CA GLN A 190 24.18 9.22 -4.72
C GLN A 190 24.83 8.57 -3.50
N THR A 191 26.06 8.08 -3.67
CA THR A 191 26.92 7.60 -2.58
C THR A 191 27.26 8.77 -1.65
N LYS A 192 26.84 8.67 -0.38
CA LYS A 192 27.35 9.57 0.67
C LYS A 192 28.80 9.19 0.97
N SER A 193 29.75 10.08 0.68
CA SER A 193 31.12 9.95 1.15
C SER A 193 31.20 10.09 2.68
N PRO A 194 32.12 9.40 3.36
CA PRO A 194 32.47 9.72 4.74
C PRO A 194 33.07 11.14 4.77
N LEU A 195 32.50 12.03 5.58
CA LEU A 195 33.11 13.33 5.88
C LEU A 195 34.28 13.12 6.84
N GLN A 196 35.43 13.73 6.54
CA GLN A 196 36.52 13.82 7.51
C GLN A 196 36.15 14.81 8.61
N GLU A 197 36.50 14.46 9.85
CA GLU A 197 36.15 15.22 11.06
C GLU A 197 37.24 16.27 11.36
N GLU A 198 37.13 17.45 10.76
CA GLU A 198 37.94 18.60 11.18
C GLU A 198 37.38 19.28 12.43
N LYS A 199 38.29 19.65 13.34
CA LYS A 199 38.01 19.79 14.78
C LYS A 199 38.30 21.21 15.27
N ARG A 200 37.26 22.00 15.57
CA ARG A 200 37.37 23.31 16.27
C ARG A 200 36.22 23.55 17.26
N GLN A 201 36.54 24.30 18.33
CA GLN A 201 35.74 24.62 19.53
C GLN A 201 36.33 25.93 20.13
N PRO A 202 35.67 26.62 21.10
CA PRO A 202 34.23 26.69 21.42
C PRO A 202 33.69 28.11 21.81
N THR A 203 32.36 28.23 21.98
CA THR A 203 31.63 29.17 22.90
C THR A 203 31.70 30.70 22.67
N PRO A 204 30.80 31.53 23.29
CA PRO A 204 29.68 31.24 24.22
C PRO A 204 28.26 31.64 23.75
N SER A 205 27.26 31.44 24.62
CA SER A 205 25.81 31.68 24.44
C SER A 205 25.34 33.01 25.09
N PRO A 206 24.05 33.45 24.99
CA PRO A 206 23.00 32.92 25.89
C PRO A 206 21.60 32.64 25.25
N GLU A 207 20.91 31.64 25.82
CA GLU A 207 19.47 31.30 25.78
C GLU A 207 18.70 32.03 26.92
N PRO A 208 17.36 31.90 27.17
CA PRO A 208 16.36 30.89 26.72
C PRO A 208 15.03 31.54 26.19
N SER A 209 13.82 30.94 26.12
CA SER A 209 13.21 29.67 26.62
C SER A 209 11.91 29.26 25.87
N LEU A 210 11.45 28.02 26.11
CA LEU A 210 10.05 27.49 26.25
C LEU A 210 8.89 28.18 25.46
N VAL A 211 8.00 27.47 24.74
CA VAL A 211 7.17 26.33 25.19
C VAL A 211 6.79 25.33 24.07
N GLU A 212 6.05 24.28 24.44
CA GLU A 212 5.75 23.03 23.72
C GLU A 212 4.34 22.96 23.09
N SER A 213 4.18 22.26 21.97
CA SER A 213 2.97 21.45 21.66
C SER A 213 3.17 20.51 20.45
N VAL A 214 2.50 19.35 20.47
CA VAL A 214 2.57 18.28 19.44
C VAL A 214 1.17 17.99 18.90
N VAL A 215 1.01 17.87 17.57
CA VAL A 215 0.15 16.87 16.90
C VAL A 215 0.45 16.74 15.41
N ASP A 216 0.57 15.50 14.92
CA ASP A 216 0.39 15.14 13.51
C ASP A 216 -0.32 13.77 13.46
N VAL A 217 -1.40 13.65 12.69
CA VAL A 217 -2.20 12.41 12.57
C VAL A 217 -2.78 12.32 11.15
N VAL A 218 -2.33 11.32 10.37
CA VAL A 218 -2.80 11.08 9.00
C VAL A 218 -3.01 9.58 8.71
N ALA A 219 -4.28 9.20 8.58
CA ALA A 219 -4.87 8.19 7.67
C ALA A 219 -4.47 6.67 7.70
N GLU A 220 -5.52 5.84 7.73
CA GLU A 220 -5.83 4.67 6.85
C GLU A 220 -4.81 3.51 6.64
N GLY A 221 -5.27 2.24 6.68
CA GLY A 221 -4.42 1.09 6.27
C GLY A 221 -4.99 -0.35 6.31
N ILE A 222 -6.11 -0.64 5.66
CA ILE A 222 -6.82 -1.96 5.69
C ILE A 222 -6.27 -2.99 4.66
N ALA A 223 -6.34 -4.31 4.95
CA ALA A 223 -6.34 -5.50 4.04
C ALA A 223 -6.03 -6.80 4.85
N SER A 224 -6.47 -8.04 4.55
CA SER A 224 -7.36 -8.70 3.54
C SER A 224 -8.08 -9.92 4.21
N GLY A 225 -8.69 -10.98 3.63
CA GLY A 225 -9.06 -11.44 2.27
C GLY A 225 -9.34 -12.98 2.24
N VAL A 226 -10.10 -13.49 1.24
CA VAL A 226 -10.38 -14.93 0.89
C VAL A 226 -11.31 -15.72 1.84
N GLY A 227 -12.31 -16.53 1.42
CA GLY A 227 -12.86 -16.95 0.09
C GLY A 227 -13.57 -18.34 0.23
N GLY A 228 -14.45 -18.88 -0.64
CA GLY A 228 -15.04 -18.47 -1.94
C GLY A 228 -15.93 -19.61 -2.54
N LEU A 229 -16.20 -19.60 -3.87
CA LEU A 229 -16.83 -20.66 -4.70
C LEU A 229 -18.38 -20.82 -4.76
N LEU A 230 -19.11 -19.73 -4.99
CA LEU A 230 -20.13 -19.67 -6.06
C LEU A 230 -19.91 -18.36 -6.82
N ASP A 231 -19.20 -18.46 -7.96
CA ASP A 231 -18.29 -17.38 -8.39
C ASP A 231 -18.96 -16.30 -9.26
N PHE A 232 -19.78 -15.45 -8.64
CA PHE A 232 -20.09 -14.13 -9.21
C PHE A 232 -18.80 -13.30 -9.25
N GLN A 233 -18.34 -12.99 -10.47
CA GLN A 233 -17.01 -12.43 -10.73
C GLN A 233 -16.84 -10.98 -10.23
N VAL A 234 -16.58 -10.80 -8.93
CA VAL A 234 -16.25 -9.49 -8.33
C VAL A 234 -14.84 -9.07 -8.72
N HIS A 235 -14.68 -8.59 -9.95
CA HIS A 235 -13.46 -7.92 -10.43
C HIS A 235 -13.75 -6.44 -10.61
N GLY A 236 -13.60 -5.71 -9.50
CA GLY A 236 -14.00 -4.31 -9.36
C GLY A 236 -13.16 -3.51 -8.35
N GLU A 237 -11.88 -3.87 -8.15
CA GLU A 237 -10.91 -2.80 -7.85
C GLU A 237 -10.81 -1.96 -9.12
N ASP A 238 -11.60 -0.88 -9.18
CA ASP A 238 -11.56 0.02 -10.33
C ASP A 238 -10.19 0.72 -10.38
N TYR A 239 -9.36 0.25 -11.33
CA TYR A 239 -8.03 0.79 -11.56
C TYR A 239 -8.05 2.21 -12.14
N ALA A 240 -9.15 2.65 -12.75
CA ALA A 240 -9.33 4.05 -13.14
C ALA A 240 -9.66 4.91 -11.90
N GLU A 241 -10.58 4.49 -11.05
CA GLU A 241 -10.94 5.20 -9.81
C GLU A 241 -9.76 5.30 -8.83
N THR A 242 -9.02 4.20 -8.60
CA THR A 242 -7.83 4.24 -7.74
C THR A 242 -6.68 5.06 -8.34
N ALA A 243 -6.58 5.17 -9.67
CA ALA A 243 -5.66 6.10 -10.33
C ALA A 243 -6.13 7.56 -10.23
N PHE A 244 -7.43 7.81 -10.35
CA PHE A 244 -8.07 9.12 -10.22
C PHE A 244 -7.89 9.69 -8.80
N GLN A 245 -8.11 8.89 -7.75
CA GLN A 245 -7.82 9.25 -6.37
C GLN A 245 -6.34 9.61 -6.15
N ARG A 246 -5.40 8.85 -6.74
CA ARG A 246 -3.97 9.16 -6.69
C ARG A 246 -3.65 10.48 -7.39
N ARG A 247 -4.29 10.77 -8.52
CA ARG A 247 -4.18 12.05 -9.24
C ARG A 247 -4.69 13.21 -8.40
N LEU A 248 -5.90 13.12 -7.82
CA LEU A 248 -6.46 14.16 -6.94
C LEU A 248 -5.58 14.41 -5.71
N ARG A 249 -5.14 13.35 -5.01
CA ARG A 249 -4.20 13.46 -3.87
C ARG A 249 -2.88 14.13 -4.29
N HIS A 250 -2.37 13.86 -5.49
CA HIS A 250 -1.16 14.50 -6.03
C HIS A 250 -1.37 15.98 -6.41
N GLU A 251 -2.47 16.33 -7.08
CA GLU A 251 -2.80 17.70 -7.45
C GLU A 251 -3.07 18.58 -6.21
N ALA A 252 -3.78 18.07 -5.20
CA ALA A 252 -3.98 18.75 -3.92
C ALA A 252 -2.63 19.04 -3.21
N ASN A 253 -1.72 18.07 -3.17
CA ASN A 253 -0.38 18.24 -2.61
C ASN A 253 0.48 19.22 -3.43
N LYS A 254 0.32 19.28 -4.75
CA LYS A 254 0.97 20.27 -5.62
C LYS A 254 0.44 21.69 -5.37
N ARG A 255 -0.86 21.85 -5.08
CA ARG A 255 -1.45 23.14 -4.65
C ARG A 255 -0.95 23.55 -3.27
N LYS A 256 -0.95 22.66 -2.26
CA LYS A 256 -0.40 22.92 -0.91
C LYS A 256 1.08 23.34 -0.94
N LYS A 257 1.89 22.77 -1.84
CA LYS A 257 3.31 23.16 -2.01
C LYS A 257 3.51 24.50 -2.74
N ARG A 258 2.52 25.00 -3.49
CA ARG A 258 2.57 26.34 -4.12
C ARG A 258 2.18 27.45 -3.13
N GLY A 259 1.16 27.23 -2.30
CA GLY A 259 0.73 28.19 -1.27
C GLY A 259 1.64 28.32 -0.04
N ARG A 260 2.88 27.81 -0.09
CA ARG A 260 3.87 27.87 1.00
C ARG A 260 5.20 28.51 0.53
N ARG A 261 5.08 29.39 -0.48
CA ARG A 261 6.14 30.29 -1.00
C ARG A 261 5.54 31.66 -1.34
N MET A 262 4.88 32.25 -0.34
CA MET A 262 4.77 33.69 -0.09
C MET A 262 5.12 33.89 1.38
#